data_AF-A0A2K8XQP7-F1
#
_entry.id   AF-A0A2K8XQP7-F1
#
_cell.length_a   1.000
_cell.length_b   1.000
_cell.length_c   1.000
_cell.angle_alpha   90.00
_cell.angle_beta   90.00
_cell.angle_gamma   90.00
#
_symmetry.space_group_name_H-M   'P 1'
#
loop_
_entity.id
_entity.type
_entity.pdbx_description
1 polymer ?
#
loop_
_entity_poly.entity_id
_entity_poly.type
_entity_poly.pdbx_seq_one_letter_code
_entity_poly.pdbx_strand_id
1 'polypeptide(L)'
;MENVFKYFEFSDFFKDESDAFSGNDICFTELNETHFLIFETNKLKYNLFVSKYLHKKDIGIKPPEILELVVEDYDKSLPAHRIALRQYLG
;
A
#
# COMPACT_ATOMS: atom_id res chain seq x y z
N MET A 1 -4.29 4.56 -12.66
CA MET A 1 -3.41 4.35 -11.50
C MET A 1 -2.11 3.64 -11.88
N GLU A 2 -2.10 2.77 -12.89
CA GLU A 2 -0.90 2.00 -13.33
C GLU A 2 0.42 2.78 -13.43
N ASN A 3 0.43 4.01 -13.98
CA ASN A 3 1.66 4.79 -14.09
C ASN A 3 2.26 5.18 -12.73
N VAL A 4 1.43 5.34 -11.69
CA VAL A 4 1.89 5.64 -10.32
C VAL A 4 2.56 4.40 -9.74
N PHE A 5 1.91 3.24 -9.84
CA PHE A 5 2.44 1.98 -9.32
C PHE A 5 3.75 1.57 -9.99
N LYS A 6 3.84 1.69 -11.32
CA LYS A 6 5.07 1.42 -12.06
C LYS A 6 6.19 2.39 -11.70
N TYR A 7 5.88 3.68 -11.54
CA TYR A 7 6.88 4.70 -11.22
C TYR A 7 7.49 4.51 -9.83
N PHE A 8 6.70 4.04 -8.87
CA PHE A 8 7.11 3.83 -7.48
C PHE A 8 7.40 2.35 -7.14
N GLU A 9 7.61 1.52 -8.17
CA GLU A 9 8.03 0.11 -8.04
C GLU A 9 7.10 -0.73 -7.15
N PHE A 10 5.80 -0.47 -7.21
CA PHE A 10 4.81 -1.34 -6.55
C PHE A 10 4.78 -2.71 -7.22
N SER A 11 4.57 -3.74 -6.41
CA SER A 11 4.28 -5.10 -6.87
C SER A 11 3.03 -5.14 -7.74
N ASP A 12 2.84 -6.27 -8.42
CA ASP A 12 1.53 -6.60 -8.96
C ASP A 12 0.50 -6.73 -7.82
N PHE A 13 -0.77 -6.55 -8.15
CA PHE A 13 -1.86 -6.78 -7.22
C PHE A 13 -2.06 -8.28 -6.99
N PHE A 14 -2.21 -8.66 -5.74
CA PHE A 14 -2.53 -10.02 -5.32
C PHE A 14 -3.55 -9.99 -4.19
N LYS A 15 -4.22 -11.12 -3.97
CA LYS A 15 -5.25 -11.25 -2.95
C LYS A 15 -4.64 -11.17 -1.55
N ASP A 16 -5.21 -10.34 -0.68
CA ASP A 16 -4.91 -10.39 0.75
C ASP A 16 -5.59 -11.60 1.41
N GLU A 17 -4.80 -12.42 2.08
CA GLU A 17 -5.23 -13.53 2.94
C GLU A 17 -4.90 -13.29 4.43
N SER A 18 -4.43 -12.08 4.78
CA SER A 18 -4.03 -11.72 6.15
C SER A 18 -5.15 -11.20 7.05
N ASP A 19 -6.36 -11.03 6.50
CA ASP A 19 -7.51 -10.35 7.11
C ASP A 19 -7.28 -8.86 7.45
N ALA A 20 -6.11 -8.29 7.16
CA ALA A 20 -5.78 -6.90 7.49
C ALA A 20 -6.41 -5.90 6.50
N PHE A 21 -6.67 -6.30 5.26
CA PHE A 21 -7.18 -5.44 4.19
C PHE A 21 -8.55 -5.91 3.70
N SER A 22 -9.40 -6.38 4.62
CA SER A 22 -10.76 -6.87 4.32
C SER A 22 -10.82 -7.95 3.22
N GLY A 23 -9.73 -8.69 3.01
CA GLY A 23 -9.59 -9.65 1.91
C GLY A 23 -9.64 -8.99 0.52
N ASN A 24 -9.34 -7.71 0.39
CA ASN A 24 -9.22 -7.03 -0.89
C ASN A 24 -7.89 -7.35 -1.58
N ASP A 25 -7.76 -6.98 -2.85
CA ASP A 25 -6.47 -7.13 -3.51
C ASP A 25 -5.55 -6.00 -3.06
N ILE A 26 -4.28 -6.33 -2.82
CA ILE A 26 -3.26 -5.40 -2.36
C ILE A 26 -2.04 -5.42 -3.28
N CYS A 27 -1.34 -4.30 -3.37
CA CYS A 27 0.02 -4.24 -3.87
C CYS A 27 0.89 -3.43 -2.92
N PHE A 28 2.20 -3.64 -2.96
CA PHE A 28 3.09 -2.97 -2.02
C PHE A 28 4.42 -2.54 -2.66
N THR A 29 5.09 -1.58 -2.02
CA THR A 29 6.47 -1.21 -2.30
C THR A 29 7.24 -1.10 -0.98
N GLU A 30 8.55 -1.30 -1.03
CA GLU A 30 9.40 -1.31 0.16
C GLU A 30 9.89 0.11 0.45
N LEU A 31 9.68 0.58 1.68
CA LEU A 31 10.30 1.82 2.17
C LEU A 31 11.67 1.55 2.79
N ASN A 32 11.78 0.42 3.50
CA ASN A 32 13.00 -0.14 4.06
C ASN A 32 12.79 -1.64 4.36
N GLU A 33 13.73 -2.28 5.05
CA GLU A 33 13.68 -3.72 5.34
C GLU A 33 12.42 -4.20 6.08
N THR A 34 11.75 -3.32 6.83
CA THR A 34 10.60 -3.67 7.68
C THR A 34 9.36 -2.82 7.43
N HIS A 35 9.46 -1.72 6.69
CA HIS A 35 8.35 -0.81 6.41
C HIS A 35 7.97 -0.85 4.94
N PHE A 36 6.67 -0.88 4.69
CA PHE A 36 6.10 -1.04 3.35
C PHE A 36 4.92 -0.09 3.18
N LEU A 37 4.82 0.51 1.99
CA LEU A 37 3.58 1.14 1.57
C LEU A 37 2.71 0.10 0.90
N ILE A 38 1.44 0.08 1.26
CA ILE A 38 0.45 -0.86 0.72
C ILE A 38 -0.71 -0.08 0.12
N PHE A 39 -1.06 -0.40 -1.11
CA PHE A 39 -2.33 0.00 -1.70
C PHE A 39 -3.30 -1.16 -1.64
N GLU A 40 -4.44 -0.93 -0.99
CA GLU A 40 -5.62 -1.79 -1.05
C GLU A 40 -6.54 -1.28 -2.16
N THR A 41 -7.06 -2.18 -3.01
CA THR A 41 -8.07 -1.83 -4.02
C THR A 41 -9.43 -2.45 -3.73
N ASN A 42 -10.47 -1.61 -3.67
CA ASN A 42 -11.86 -2.03 -3.54
C ASN A 42 -12.73 -1.37 -4.61
N LYS A 43 -13.10 -2.14 -5.65
CA LYS A 43 -14.08 -1.74 -6.69
C LYS A 43 -13.82 -0.32 -7.26
N LEU A 44 -12.54 0.04 -7.48
CA LEU A 44 -12.01 1.33 -8.00
C LEU A 44 -11.52 2.34 -6.95
N LYS A 45 -11.70 2.11 -5.66
CA LYS A 45 -11.12 2.92 -4.60
C LYS A 45 -9.77 2.35 -4.19
N TYR A 46 -8.81 3.23 -3.95
CA TYR A 46 -7.46 2.86 -3.54
C TYR A 46 -7.15 3.46 -2.18
N ASN A 47 -6.95 2.65 -1.15
CA ASN A 47 -6.52 3.13 0.15
C ASN A 47 -5.01 2.94 0.28
N LEU A 48 -4.31 3.98 0.71
CA LEU A 48 -2.87 3.94 0.94
C LEU A 48 -2.59 3.76 2.43
N PHE A 49 -1.82 2.73 2.75
CA PHE A 49 -1.40 2.40 4.09
C PHE A 49 0.12 2.43 4.21
N VAL A 50 0.60 2.75 5.40
CA VAL A 50 1.95 2.40 5.87
C VAL A 50 1.81 1.20 6.78
N SER A 51 2.67 0.21 6.56
CA SER A 51 2.67 -1.01 7.32
C SER A 51 4.08 -1.39 7.77
N LYS A 52 4.16 -2.12 8.88
CA LYS A 52 5.39 -2.74 9.36
C LYS A 52 5.25 -4.25 9.39
N TYR A 53 6.18 -4.94 8.77
CA TYR A 53 6.31 -6.39 8.77
C TYR A 53 7.72 -6.80 9.15
N LEU A 54 7.86 -7.95 9.81
CA LEU A 54 9.17 -8.53 10.07
C LEU A 54 9.86 -8.97 8.77
N HIS A 55 9.09 -9.49 7.81
CA HIS A 55 9.57 -9.91 6.51
C HIS A 55 8.57 -9.56 5.40
N LYS A 56 9.09 -9.16 4.24
CA LYS A 56 8.32 -8.93 3.00
C LYS A 56 7.36 -10.08 2.66
N LYS A 57 7.79 -11.34 2.88
CA LYS A 57 7.00 -12.54 2.58
C LYS A 57 5.73 -12.69 3.43
N ASP A 58 5.64 -11.96 4.54
CA ASP A 58 4.47 -12.02 5.42
C ASP A 58 3.33 -11.10 4.92
N ILE A 59 3.62 -10.16 4.00
CA ILE A 59 2.63 -9.23 3.44
C ILE A 59 1.54 -10.02 2.70
N GLY A 60 0.29 -9.78 3.09
CA GLY A 60 -0.88 -10.46 2.53
C GLY A 60 -1.09 -11.90 3.02
N ILE A 61 -0.25 -12.41 3.93
CA ILE A 61 -0.41 -13.74 4.56
C ILE A 61 -0.67 -13.60 6.06
N LYS A 62 0.07 -12.71 6.73
CA LYS A 62 -0.08 -12.41 8.15
C LYS A 62 -0.49 -10.96 8.36
N PRO A 63 -1.18 -10.65 9.45
CA PRO A 63 -1.44 -9.26 9.79
C PRO A 63 -0.12 -8.52 10.07
N PRO A 64 -0.02 -7.23 9.71
CA PRO A 64 1.14 -6.40 10.01
C PRO A 64 1.31 -6.17 11.51
N GLU A 65 2.54 -5.86 11.94
CA GLU A 65 2.80 -5.41 13.32
C GLU A 65 2.21 -4.02 13.58
N ILE A 66 2.27 -3.15 12.56
CA ILE A 66 1.74 -1.79 12.58
C ILE A 66 1.04 -1.56 11.26
N LEU A 67 -0.17 -1.00 11.28
CA LEU A 67 -0.90 -0.58 10.10
C LEU A 67 -1.51 0.81 10.35
N GLU A 68 -1.18 1.76 9.48
CA GLU A 68 -1.69 3.12 9.54
C GLU A 68 -2.24 3.53 8.17
N LEU A 69 -3.48 4.05 8.16
CA LEU A 69 -4.09 4.62 6.96
C LEU A 69 -3.51 6.01 6.71
N VAL A 70 -2.85 6.19 5.56
CA VAL A 70 -2.26 7.46 5.14
C VAL A 70 -3.24 8.29 4.32
N VAL A 71 -3.90 7.64 3.35
CA VAL A 71 -4.88 8.29 2.47
C VAL A 71 -6.00 7.31 2.17
N GLU A 72 -7.24 7.70 2.49
CA GLU A 72 -8.44 7.02 2.02
C GLU A 72 -8.80 7.52 0.62
N ASP A 73 -9.25 6.61 -0.27
CA ASP A 73 -9.71 6.94 -1.63
C ASP A 73 -8.70 7.82 -2.41
N TYR A 74 -7.46 7.31 -2.50
CA TYR A 74 -6.34 7.98 -3.14
C TYR A 74 -6.67 8.39 -4.58
N ASP A 75 -6.91 9.68 -4.75
CA ASP A 75 -6.94 10.34 -6.06
C ASP A 75 -5.59 10.99 -6.41
N LYS A 76 -4.94 10.48 -7.46
CA LYS A 76 -3.70 11.06 -8.02
C LYS A 76 -3.86 12.50 -8.50
N SER A 77 -5.07 12.97 -8.76
CA SER A 77 -5.38 14.33 -9.23
C SER A 77 -5.26 15.34 -8.09
N LEU A 78 -5.44 14.90 -6.84
CA LEU A 78 -5.32 15.73 -5.65
C LEU A 78 -3.85 15.95 -5.25
N PRO A 79 -3.37 17.21 -5.17
CA PRO A 79 -2.00 17.50 -4.75
C PRO A 79 -1.65 16.94 -3.37
N ALA A 80 -2.59 17.01 -2.42
CA ALA A 80 -2.37 16.53 -1.06
C ALA A 80 -2.03 15.03 -1.04
N HIS A 81 -2.71 14.23 -1.85
CA HIS A 81 -2.48 12.78 -1.93
C HIS A 81 -1.11 12.48 -2.55
N ARG A 82 -0.73 13.20 -3.62
CA ARG A 82 0.60 13.06 -4.21
C ARG A 82 1.72 13.46 -3.25
N ILE A 83 1.50 14.49 -2.43
CA ILE A 83 2.47 14.93 -1.42
C ILE A 83 2.60 13.85 -0.33
N ALA A 84 1.49 13.30 0.16
CA ALA A 84 1.51 12.23 1.14
C ALA A 84 2.30 11.00 0.65
N LEU A 85 2.06 10.55 -0.58
CA LEU A 85 2.82 9.43 -1.17
C LEU A 85 4.33 9.75 -1.29
N ARG A 86 4.68 10.97 -1.72
CA ARG A 86 6.07 11.40 -1.87
C ARG A 86 6.81 11.55 -0.54
N GLN A 87 6.13 11.89 0.55
CA GLN A 87 6.75 12.00 1.88
C GLN A 87 7.42 10.69 2.32
N TYR A 88 6.93 9.56 1.84
CA TYR A 88 7.49 8.25 2.14
C TYR A 88 8.52 7.75 1.12
N LEU A 89 8.48 8.24 -0.13
CA LEU A 89 9.26 7.69 -1.25
C LEU A 89 10.43 8.58 -1.71
N GLY A 90 10.54 9.82 -1.20
CA GLY A 90 11.64 10.74 -1.51
C GLY A 90 11.39 11.61 -2.74
#